data_AF-A0A2P6RYH4-F1
#
_entry.id   AF-A0A2P6RYH4-F1
#
_cell.length_a   1.000
_cell.length_b   1.000
_cell.length_c   1.000
_cell.angle_alpha   90.00
_cell.angle_beta   90.00
_cell.angle_gamma   90.00
#
_symmetry.space_group_name_H-M   'P 1'
#
loop_
_entity.id
_entity.type
_entity.pdbx_description
1 polymer ?
#
loop_
_entity_poly.entity_id
_entity_poly.type
_entity_poly.pdbx_seq_one_letter_code
_entity_poly.pdbx_strand_id
1 'polypeptide(L)'
;MGQGTPGGLNRQGLSGDRKPNGNDKKEKKFEPAAPPAQVGLKQPKQKGPGAAARLPTVMPLTKCKLRLLKLERIKDYLLMEEEFVTNQDRLKPEEEKAEEDRSKVDDLRASPMSVGNLEELIDENHAIVSSSVGPEYYVGVLSFVDKDQLEPG
;
A
#
# COMPACT_ATOMS: atom_id res chain seq x y z
N MET A 1 29.08 47.84 -20.81
CA MET A 1 30.46 47.33 -20.95
C MET A 1 30.50 46.01 -20.20
N GLY A 2 30.60 44.81 -20.76
CA GLY A 2 30.98 44.35 -22.09
C GLY A 2 31.98 43.21 -21.94
N GLN A 3 31.58 42.00 -22.38
CA GLN A 3 32.41 40.82 -22.72
C GLN A 3 32.99 40.01 -21.54
N GLY A 4 33.07 38.68 -21.54
CA GLY A 4 32.78 37.66 -22.55
C GLY A 4 33.60 36.39 -22.21
N THR A 5 32.99 35.21 -22.22
CA THR A 5 33.69 33.91 -22.31
C THR A 5 34.13 33.65 -23.76
N PRO A 6 35.13 32.78 -24.02
CA PRO A 6 34.88 31.36 -24.36
C PRO A 6 36.03 30.43 -23.84
N GLY A 7 35.96 29.10 -23.73
CA GLY A 7 35.35 28.05 -24.55
C GLY A 7 36.46 27.18 -25.18
N GLY A 8 36.39 25.83 -25.05
CA GLY A 8 37.25 24.87 -25.80
C GLY A 8 37.61 23.59 -25.02
N LEU A 9 36.76 22.55 -24.96
CA LEU A 9 36.65 21.38 -25.86
C LEU A 9 37.76 20.30 -25.79
N ASN A 10 37.41 19.17 -25.16
CA ASN A 10 37.31 17.81 -25.71
C ASN A 10 38.54 17.10 -26.33
N ARG A 11 38.92 15.94 -25.78
CA ARG A 11 39.30 14.75 -26.58
C ARG A 11 39.12 13.43 -25.85
N GLN A 12 38.58 12.48 -26.60
CA GLN A 12 38.08 11.15 -26.26
C GLN A 12 39.04 10.07 -26.83
N GLY A 13 39.10 8.89 -26.19
CA GLY A 13 39.62 7.62 -26.76
C GLY A 13 41.12 7.37 -26.58
N LEU A 14 41.66 6.15 -26.43
CA LEU A 14 41.17 4.79 -26.73
C LEU A 14 42.19 3.75 -26.19
N SER A 15 41.67 2.59 -25.76
CA SER A 15 42.20 1.22 -25.97
C SER A 15 43.49 0.69 -25.32
N GLY A 16 43.39 -0.52 -24.73
CA GLY A 16 44.41 -1.56 -24.94
C GLY A 16 44.71 -2.55 -23.81
N ASP A 17 43.88 -3.59 -23.68
CA ASP A 17 44.07 -4.89 -23.01
C ASP A 17 45.50 -5.48 -22.89
N ARG A 18 45.77 -6.17 -21.76
CA ARG A 18 46.21 -7.60 -21.71
C ARG A 18 46.23 -8.20 -20.27
N LYS A 19 45.26 -9.10 -20.05
CA LYS A 19 45.06 -10.23 -19.08
C LYS A 19 46.26 -11.19 -18.89
N PRO A 20 46.18 -12.35 -18.15
CA PRO A 20 45.38 -12.77 -16.97
C PRO A 20 46.16 -13.68 -15.95
N ASN A 21 45.50 -14.06 -14.84
CA ASN A 21 45.58 -15.33 -14.04
C ASN A 21 45.51 -14.99 -12.55
N GLY A 22 44.67 -15.58 -11.70
CA GLY A 22 43.72 -16.67 -11.83
C GLY A 22 43.20 -17.00 -10.41
N ASN A 23 42.18 -17.86 -10.35
CA ASN A 23 41.64 -18.54 -9.16
C ASN A 23 40.37 -17.93 -8.53
N ASP A 24 39.25 -18.25 -9.16
CA ASP A 24 37.89 -18.26 -8.63
C ASP A 24 37.77 -19.06 -7.33
N LYS A 25 37.57 -18.36 -6.21
CA LYS A 25 36.81 -18.87 -5.05
C LYS A 25 35.91 -17.77 -4.51
N LYS A 26 34.71 -17.67 -5.10
CA LYS A 26 33.60 -16.87 -4.57
C LYS A 26 33.03 -17.61 -3.35
N GLU A 27 33.59 -17.31 -2.17
CA GLU A 27 32.98 -17.71 -0.90
C GLU A 27 31.64 -16.97 -0.77
N LYS A 28 30.54 -17.71 -0.97
CA LYS A 28 29.20 -17.22 -0.68
C LYS A 28 29.11 -17.02 0.83
N LYS A 29 29.13 -15.76 1.27
CA LYS A 29 28.72 -15.38 2.62
C LYS A 29 27.32 -15.94 2.84
N PHE A 30 27.20 -16.88 3.77
CA PHE A 30 25.93 -17.39 4.24
C PHE A 30 25.26 -16.27 5.02
N GLU A 31 24.34 -15.55 4.39
CA GLU A 31 23.42 -14.68 5.11
C GLU A 31 22.38 -15.58 5.80
N PRO A 32 22.26 -15.55 7.14
CA PRO A 32 21.19 -16.28 7.80
C PRO A 32 19.85 -15.69 7.34
N ALA A 33 18.94 -16.56 6.92
CA ALA A 33 17.60 -16.20 6.47
C ALA A 33 16.93 -15.26 7.49
N ALA A 34 16.25 -14.23 6.98
CA ALA A 34 15.54 -13.26 7.80
C ALA A 34 14.62 -13.99 8.80
N PRO A 35 14.62 -13.58 10.08
CA PRO A 35 13.79 -14.25 11.08
C PRO A 35 12.31 -14.18 10.67
N PRO A 36 11.51 -15.22 10.98
CA PRO A 36 10.10 -15.22 10.66
C PRO A 36 9.41 -14.02 11.29
N ALA A 37 8.51 -13.39 10.54
CA ALA A 37 7.70 -12.28 11.03
C ALA A 37 7.02 -12.68 12.34
N GLN A 38 7.35 -11.99 13.45
CA GLN A 38 6.71 -12.23 14.73
C GLN A 38 5.24 -11.83 14.63
N VAL A 39 4.39 -12.82 14.39
CA VAL A 39 2.94 -12.70 14.51
C VAL A 39 2.64 -12.49 16.00
N GLY A 40 2.26 -11.27 16.38
CA GLY A 40 1.84 -10.98 17.77
C GLY A 40 2.29 -9.65 18.37
N LEU A 41 2.99 -8.77 17.64
CA LEU A 41 3.21 -7.41 18.12
C LEU A 41 1.86 -6.67 18.16
N LYS A 42 1.28 -6.56 19.35
CA LYS A 42 0.08 -5.75 19.60
C LYS A 42 0.36 -4.35 19.07
N GLN A 43 -0.32 -3.99 17.98
CA GLN A 43 -0.24 -2.63 17.48
C GLN A 43 -0.66 -1.68 18.60
N PRO A 44 0.13 -0.62 18.89
CA PRO A 44 -0.29 0.38 19.84
C PRO A 44 -1.62 0.94 19.35
N LYS A 45 -2.68 0.87 20.18
CA LYS A 45 -3.96 1.52 19.92
C LYS A 45 -3.66 2.97 19.52
N GLN A 46 -3.90 3.29 18.24
CA GLN A 46 -3.88 4.66 17.77
C GLN A 46 -4.80 5.47 18.70
N LYS A 47 -4.22 6.43 19.43
CA LYS A 47 -5.01 7.45 20.11
C LYS A 47 -5.86 8.09 19.03
N GLY A 48 -7.18 7.91 19.13
CA GLY A 48 -8.12 8.45 18.16
C GLY A 48 -7.97 9.97 17.98
N PRO A 49 -8.59 10.55 16.95
CA PRO A 49 -8.37 11.93 16.49
C PRO A 49 -8.84 13.03 17.47
N GLY A 50 -9.15 12.71 18.73
CA GLY A 50 -9.71 13.65 19.71
C GLY A 50 -8.83 14.86 20.05
N ALA A 51 -7.55 14.85 19.67
CA ALA A 51 -6.66 16.01 19.76
C ALA A 51 -6.76 16.95 18.55
N ALA A 52 -7.12 16.45 17.37
CA ALA A 52 -7.17 17.23 16.12
C ALA A 52 -8.39 18.16 16.05
N ALA A 53 -9.50 17.82 16.73
CA ALA A 53 -10.72 18.64 16.73
C ALA A 53 -10.65 19.86 17.66
N ARG A 54 -9.59 20.04 18.46
CA ARG A 54 -9.48 21.16 19.41
C ARG A 54 -8.75 22.33 18.77
N LEU A 55 -9.46 23.46 18.64
CA LEU A 55 -8.85 24.71 18.21
C LEU A 55 -7.71 25.12 19.15
N PRO A 56 -6.59 25.65 18.62
CA PRO A 56 -5.52 26.19 19.44
C PRO A 56 -6.04 27.27 20.39
N THR A 57 -5.55 27.28 21.63
CA THR A 57 -5.93 28.33 22.60
C THR A 57 -5.39 29.68 22.16
N VAL A 58 -6.29 30.62 21.84
CA VAL A 58 -5.92 31.97 21.40
C VAL A 58 -5.80 32.90 22.61
N MET A 59 -4.59 33.38 22.87
CA MET A 59 -4.31 34.46 23.82
C MET A 59 -3.74 35.68 23.07
N PRO A 60 -4.08 36.93 23.46
CA PRO A 60 -4.83 37.36 24.65
C PRO A 60 -6.35 37.16 24.53
N LEU A 61 -7.04 36.97 25.66
CA LEU A 61 -8.51 36.85 25.73
C LEU A 61 -9.23 38.20 25.54
N THR A 62 -8.52 39.31 25.71
CA THR A 62 -9.06 40.65 25.53
C THR A 62 -9.38 40.93 24.06
N LYS A 63 -10.29 41.87 23.79
CA LYS A 63 -10.60 42.33 22.43
C LYS A 63 -9.40 43.13 21.91
N CYS A 64 -8.58 42.52 21.07
CA CYS A 64 -7.38 43.13 20.50
C CYS A 64 -7.15 42.66 19.05
N LYS A 65 -6.46 43.48 18.25
CA LYS A 65 -6.15 43.17 16.85
C LYS A 65 -5.34 41.87 16.69
N LEU A 66 -4.48 41.57 17.66
CA LEU A 66 -3.68 40.35 17.64
C LEU A 66 -4.53 39.08 17.81
N ARG A 67 -5.61 39.14 18.59
CA ARG A 67 -6.58 38.04 18.69
C ARG A 67 -7.32 37.83 17.37
N LEU A 68 -7.72 38.91 16.70
CA LEU A 68 -8.36 38.85 15.38
C LEU A 68 -7.44 38.16 14.36
N LEU A 69 -6.19 38.61 14.22
CA LEU A 69 -5.23 38.02 13.28
C LEU A 69 -4.95 36.53 13.54
N LYS A 70 -4.94 36.11 14.81
CA LYS A 70 -4.79 34.69 15.17
C LYS A 70 -6.03 33.86 14.80
N LEU A 71 -7.24 34.41 14.96
CA LEU A 71 -8.48 33.74 14.57
C LEU A 71 -8.64 33.66 13.05
N GLU A 72 -8.25 34.72 12.32
CA GLU A 72 -8.20 34.71 10.85
C GLU A 72 -7.28 33.60 10.35
N ARG A 73 -6.07 33.48 10.93
CA ARG A 73 -5.15 32.40 10.58
C ARG A 73 -5.72 31.00 10.84
N ILE A 74 -6.42 30.81 11.96
CA ILE A 74 -7.10 29.53 12.27
C ILE A 74 -8.21 29.25 11.25
N LYS A 75 -9.00 30.26 10.90
CA LYS A 75 -10.05 30.16 9.88
C LYS A 75 -9.48 29.74 8.52
N ASP A 76 -8.37 30.34 8.10
CA ASP A 76 -7.74 30.03 6.81
C ASP A 76 -7.27 28.57 6.75
N TYR A 77 -6.71 28.03 7.84
CA TYR A 77 -6.33 26.62 7.91
C TYR A 77 -7.54 25.68 7.84
N LEU A 78 -8.63 26.00 8.57
CA LEU A 78 -9.84 25.19 8.54
C LEU A 78 -10.50 25.18 7.16
N LEU A 79 -10.54 26.33 6.47
CA LEU A 79 -11.04 26.40 5.10
C LEU A 79 -10.17 25.58 4.13
N MET A 80 -8.85 25.62 4.31
CA MET A 80 -7.95 24.79 3.50
C MET A 80 -8.17 23.29 3.75
N GLU A 81 -8.40 22.87 5.00
CA GLU A 81 -8.74 21.49 5.35
C GLU A 81 -10.10 21.07 4.77
N GLU A 82 -11.12 21.94 4.83
CA GLU A 82 -12.45 21.69 4.26
C GLU A 82 -12.38 21.51 2.74
N GLU A 83 -11.71 22.42 2.03
CA GLU A 83 -11.50 22.33 0.59
C GLU A 83 -10.66 21.09 0.22
N PHE A 84 -9.72 20.69 1.07
CA PHE A 84 -8.92 19.49 0.84
C PHE A 84 -9.76 18.22 1.01
N VAL A 85 -10.55 18.12 2.07
CA VAL A 85 -11.43 16.96 2.32
C VAL A 85 -12.51 16.86 1.25
N THR A 86 -13.17 17.96 0.88
CA THR A 86 -14.19 17.97 -0.17
C THR A 86 -13.64 17.58 -1.54
N ASN A 87 -12.42 18.00 -1.88
CA ASN A 87 -11.74 17.57 -3.11
C ASN A 87 -11.30 16.11 -3.06
N GLN A 88 -10.84 15.62 -1.90
CA GLN A 88 -10.53 14.20 -1.71
C GLN A 88 -11.79 13.34 -1.83
N ASP A 89 -12.91 13.73 -1.22
CA ASP A 89 -14.17 12.98 -1.31
C ASP A 89 -14.70 12.91 -2.76
N ARG A 90 -14.46 13.94 -3.57
CA ARG A 90 -14.73 13.88 -5.03
C ARG A 90 -13.81 12.92 -5.79
N LEU A 91 -12.62 12.65 -5.26
CA LEU A 91 -11.62 11.72 -5.81
C LEU A 91 -11.66 10.32 -5.18
N LYS A 92 -12.45 10.14 -4.12
CA LYS A 92 -12.73 8.83 -3.48
C LYS A 92 -13.81 7.95 -4.13
N PRO A 93 -14.48 8.24 -5.28
CA PRO A 93 -15.48 7.30 -5.79
C PRO A 93 -14.84 5.97 -6.21
N GLU A 94 -13.52 5.89 -6.36
CA GLU A 94 -12.81 4.62 -6.57
C GLU A 94 -12.71 3.80 -5.27
N GLU A 95 -12.49 4.43 -4.12
CA GLU A 95 -12.44 3.77 -2.80
C GLU A 95 -13.84 3.32 -2.37
N GLU A 96 -14.86 4.15 -2.60
CA GLU A 96 -16.27 3.79 -2.35
C GLU A 96 -16.72 2.64 -3.25
N LYS A 97 -16.38 2.65 -4.55
CA LYS A 97 -16.65 1.52 -5.44
C LYS A 97 -15.93 0.25 -5.01
N ALA A 98 -14.68 0.34 -4.57
CA ALA A 98 -13.94 -0.82 -4.09
C ALA A 98 -14.55 -1.40 -2.81
N GLU A 99 -15.03 -0.56 -1.90
CA GLU A 99 -15.72 -0.98 -0.67
C GLU A 99 -17.10 -1.59 -0.99
N GLU A 100 -17.86 -1.00 -1.93
CA GLU A 100 -19.11 -1.59 -2.43
C GLU A 100 -18.87 -2.97 -3.05
N ASP A 101 -17.83 -3.13 -3.86
CA ASP A 101 -17.50 -4.40 -4.49
C ASP A 101 -17.05 -5.44 -3.45
N ARG A 102 -16.33 -5.03 -2.40
CA ARG A 102 -16.03 -5.90 -1.25
C ARG A 102 -17.29 -6.35 -0.51
N SER A 103 -18.21 -5.42 -0.22
CA SER A 103 -19.47 -5.77 0.44
C SER A 103 -20.28 -6.78 -0.37
N LYS A 104 -20.37 -6.59 -1.70
CA LYS A 104 -21.08 -7.54 -2.58
C LYS A 104 -20.43 -8.93 -2.58
N VAL A 105 -19.10 -9.00 -2.53
CA VAL A 105 -18.37 -10.28 -2.43
C VAL A 105 -18.65 -10.97 -1.10
N ASP A 106 -18.69 -10.24 0.00
CA ASP A 106 -19.00 -10.81 1.32
C ASP A 106 -20.46 -11.30 1.41
N ASP A 107 -21.41 -10.59 0.80
CA ASP A 107 -22.80 -11.04 0.68
C ASP A 107 -22.92 -12.34 -0.13
N LEU A 108 -22.13 -12.49 -1.20
CA LEU A 108 -22.08 -13.72 -2.02
C LEU A 108 -21.45 -14.90 -1.27
N ARG A 109 -20.42 -14.64 -0.46
CA ARG A 109 -19.71 -15.66 0.33
C ARG A 109 -20.62 -16.26 1.41
N ALA A 110 -21.54 -15.45 1.95
CA ALA A 110 -22.51 -15.81 2.97
C ALA A 110 -21.88 -16.47 4.22
N SER A 111 -22.70 -16.82 5.20
CA SER A 111 -22.29 -17.56 6.39
C SER A 111 -23.31 -18.65 6.66
N PRO A 112 -22.91 -19.92 6.87
CA PRO A 112 -21.56 -20.40 7.18
C PRO A 112 -20.69 -20.75 5.96
N MET A 113 -19.38 -20.49 6.05
CA MET A 113 -18.39 -21.02 5.10
C MET A 113 -17.96 -22.44 5.50
N SER A 114 -18.03 -23.38 4.56
CA SER A 114 -17.52 -24.73 4.74
C SER A 114 -16.08 -24.83 4.22
N VAL A 115 -15.23 -25.59 4.94
CA VAL A 115 -13.82 -25.82 4.56
C VAL A 115 -13.70 -27.20 3.90
N GLY A 116 -13.05 -27.22 2.73
CA GLY A 116 -12.75 -28.43 1.96
C GLY A 116 -11.34 -28.37 1.38
N ASN A 117 -10.95 -29.47 0.74
CA ASN A 117 -9.65 -29.62 0.08
C ASN A 117 -9.81 -29.45 -1.43
N LEU A 118 -8.78 -28.90 -2.09
CA LEU A 118 -8.75 -28.79 -3.55
C LEU A 118 -8.03 -30.01 -4.12
N GLU A 119 -8.71 -30.79 -4.96
CA GLU A 119 -8.12 -32.01 -5.53
C GLU A 119 -7.57 -31.78 -6.93
N GLU A 120 -8.38 -31.24 -7.84
CA GLU A 120 -7.98 -31.05 -9.23
C GLU A 120 -8.63 -29.79 -9.82
N LEU A 121 -7.85 -29.02 -10.58
CA LEU A 121 -8.36 -27.97 -11.46
C LEU A 121 -8.65 -28.58 -12.83
N ILE A 122 -9.93 -28.62 -13.21
CA ILE A 122 -10.36 -29.24 -14.47
C ILE A 122 -10.22 -28.26 -15.62
N ASP A 123 -10.68 -27.02 -15.41
CA ASP A 123 -10.55 -25.93 -16.36
C ASP A 123 -10.17 -24.64 -15.63
N GLU A 124 -10.20 -23.51 -16.33
CA GLU A 124 -9.85 -22.22 -15.72
C GLU A 124 -10.87 -21.77 -14.66
N ASN A 125 -12.12 -22.23 -14.70
CA ASN A 125 -13.22 -21.70 -13.89
C ASN A 125 -13.89 -22.76 -12.99
N HIS A 126 -13.42 -23.99 -13.00
CA HIS A 126 -14.01 -25.11 -12.28
C HIS A 126 -12.93 -26.00 -11.67
N ALA A 127 -13.22 -26.46 -10.47
CA ALA A 127 -12.37 -27.35 -9.70
C ALA A 127 -13.20 -28.43 -9.03
N ILE A 128 -12.55 -29.56 -8.76
CA ILE A 128 -13.08 -30.60 -7.89
C ILE A 128 -12.58 -30.31 -6.48
N VAL A 129 -13.53 -30.19 -5.55
CA VAL A 129 -13.25 -30.00 -4.12
C VAL A 129 -13.82 -31.17 -3.32
N SER A 130 -13.05 -31.70 -2.38
CA SER A 130 -13.55 -32.65 -1.40
C SER A 130 -14.00 -31.92 -0.15
N SER A 131 -15.26 -32.14 0.24
CA SER A 131 -15.74 -31.69 1.54
C SER A 131 -15.09 -32.54 2.63
N SER A 132 -14.98 -32.00 3.85
CA SER A 132 -14.45 -32.70 5.02
C SER A 132 -15.20 -34.00 5.37
N VAL A 133 -16.39 -34.21 4.79
CA VAL A 133 -17.23 -35.40 4.95
C VAL A 133 -16.98 -36.46 3.86
N GLY A 134 -16.06 -36.22 2.92
CA GLY A 134 -15.68 -37.15 1.85
C GLY A 134 -16.35 -37.01 0.48
N PRO A 135 -17.54 -36.40 0.28
CA PRO A 135 -18.07 -36.24 -1.07
C PRO A 135 -17.30 -35.16 -1.84
N GLU A 136 -16.99 -35.49 -3.09
CA GLU A 136 -16.38 -34.62 -4.09
C GLU A 136 -17.47 -33.81 -4.81
N TYR A 137 -17.22 -32.52 -5.00
CA TYR A 137 -18.12 -31.61 -5.69
C TYR A 137 -17.39 -30.90 -6.82
N TYR A 138 -18.03 -30.87 -7.99
CA TYR A 138 -17.64 -30.00 -9.09
C TYR A 138 -18.15 -28.58 -8.81
N VAL A 139 -17.24 -27.65 -8.53
CA VAL A 139 -17.58 -26.28 -8.13
C VAL A 139 -16.91 -25.26 -9.04
N GLY A 140 -17.58 -24.13 -9.24
CA GLY A 140 -17.01 -22.99 -9.97
C GLY A 140 -16.09 -22.15 -9.08
N VAL A 141 -14.91 -21.80 -9.58
CA VAL A 141 -13.99 -20.85 -8.97
C VAL A 141 -14.45 -19.43 -9.31
N LEU A 142 -14.71 -18.63 -8.27
CA LEU A 142 -15.18 -17.24 -8.42
C LEU A 142 -14.03 -16.31 -8.79
N SER A 143 -14.35 -15.20 -9.46
CA SER A 143 -13.38 -14.26 -10.02
C SER A 143 -12.53 -13.51 -8.99
N PHE A 144 -12.97 -13.43 -7.73
CA PHE A 144 -12.20 -12.80 -6.66
C PHE A 144 -11.13 -13.73 -6.07
N VAL A 145 -11.05 -14.97 -6.53
CA VAL A 145 -10.03 -15.95 -6.11
C VAL A 145 -8.84 -15.88 -7.08
N ASP A 146 -7.65 -15.73 -6.52
CA ASP A 146 -6.40 -15.78 -7.28
C ASP A 146 -6.03 -17.23 -7.60
N LYS A 147 -6.05 -17.58 -8.89
CA LYS A 147 -5.84 -18.95 -9.38
C LYS A 147 -4.39 -19.39 -9.24
N ASP A 148 -3.44 -18.45 -9.24
CA ASP A 148 -2.01 -18.75 -9.14
C ASP A 148 -1.61 -19.24 -7.73
N GLN A 149 -2.50 -19.06 -6.76
CA GLN A 149 -2.31 -19.52 -5.38
C GLN A 149 -3.02 -20.85 -5.09
N LEU A 150 -3.73 -21.42 -6.07
CA LEU A 150 -4.44 -22.68 -5.91
C LEU A 150 -3.54 -23.84 -6.33
N GLU A 151 -3.04 -24.58 -5.34
CA GLU A 151 -2.32 -25.83 -5.54
C GLU A 151 -3.18 -27.01 -5.06
N PRO A 152 -3.25 -28.12 -5.82
CA PRO A 152 -3.82 -29.38 -5.33
C PRO A 152 -3.15 -29.85 -4.05
N GLY A 153 -3.92 -30.15 -3.00
CA GLY A 153 -3.35 -30.56 -1.72
C GLY A 153 -4.37 -30.71 -0.62
#